data_AF-A0A4P7D9S5-F1
#
_entry.id   AF-A0A4P7D9S5-F1
#
_cell.length_a   1.000
_cell.length_b   1.000
_cell.length_c   1.000
_cell.angle_alpha   90.00
_cell.angle_beta   90.00
_cell.angle_gamma   90.00
#
_symmetry.space_group_name_H-M   'P 1'
#
loop_
_entity.id
_entity.type
_entity.pdbx_description
1 polymer ?
#
loop_
_entity_poly.entity_id
_entity_poly.type
_entity_poly.pdbx_seq_one_letter_code
_entity_poly.pdbx_strand_id
1 'polypeptide(L)'
;MAILSPAVSFSAVERAFYYAVRLLLRMDQSAGNGNAIHVPEVMVWAIEGLKPNLINPLREASQSDRLIELLRHYDSLREIAESMRVQAHYDACFADMHDADDYGYLGIDEMVYALDHGEWECGDTEARASIERVVRAVHRRYAAGEHHLESPQSAQVPAALLVPGEVAADLWNADASLLPSRAPDNLSAMARALRHAKRELLACDCGNGSGSWDLVYTRVLGQWLEVDLPEVAAEILATGSVVEYFQKLAEYRADMCAVEEVWNRLGSPLRSLLLRTNSETEAICIIEQVVRKGRKDESDVALCTGRVWDMVRRRAAAGYADSVPLSTINGTNEAIEAIRASGEATCHFVDTVSLPERVASQTGEKHALVVRLPQVWRQAESEFEKRAHLECFFLSTAGSNDTRSAISFGQIFWCDREGLWPRLFRFRRHIPVLYVFDDDCVFAHYPFAHFVDLRACLDIPVRQWGSREIPEDGWRTDRASQWFATELEQTDARLFPAVLNRVVDYSAVPIVDALGDAYLAENPDAALSPAERIVRSRFGDQG
;
A
#
# COMPACT_ATOMS: atom_id res chain seq x y z
N MET A 1 34.46 35.01 -6.33
CA MET A 1 33.99 35.50 -5.02
C MET A 1 32.54 35.94 -5.20
N ALA A 2 31.59 35.04 -4.96
CA ALA A 2 30.18 35.39 -4.93
C ALA A 2 29.93 36.19 -3.64
N ILE A 3 29.35 37.37 -3.77
CA ILE A 3 28.92 38.20 -2.65
C ILE A 3 27.82 37.39 -1.94
N LEU A 4 28.15 36.79 -0.80
CA LEU A 4 27.18 36.18 0.09
C LEU A 4 26.21 37.27 0.51
N SER A 5 24.97 37.18 0.04
CA SER A 5 23.86 38.03 0.47
C SER A 5 23.82 38.04 2.00
N PRO A 6 23.60 39.19 2.66
CA PRO A 6 23.56 39.26 4.12
C PRO A 6 22.57 38.22 4.64
N ALA A 7 23.00 37.43 5.63
CA ALA A 7 22.18 36.42 6.25
C ALA A 7 20.89 37.08 6.75
N VAL A 8 19.76 36.74 6.11
CA VAL A 8 18.45 37.25 6.50
C VAL A 8 18.19 36.79 7.94
N SER A 9 18.21 37.73 8.88
CA SER A 9 17.94 37.44 10.28
C SER A 9 16.43 37.29 10.46
N PHE A 10 15.99 36.09 10.83
CA PHE A 10 14.59 35.80 11.13
C PHE A 10 14.28 36.01 12.60
N SER A 11 13.11 36.60 12.88
CA SER A 11 12.50 36.57 14.21
C SER A 11 12.24 35.13 14.69
N ALA A 12 11.94 34.93 15.98
CA ALA A 12 11.60 33.59 16.48
C ALA A 12 10.38 33.00 15.75
N VAL A 13 9.35 33.82 15.53
CA VAL A 13 8.13 33.45 14.79
C VAL A 13 8.47 33.11 13.33
N GLU A 14 9.31 33.91 12.67
CA GLU A 14 9.71 33.67 11.28
C GLU A 14 10.56 32.41 11.11
N ARG A 15 11.37 32.05 12.11
CA ARG A 15 12.12 30.78 12.09
C ARG A 15 11.17 29.57 12.18
N ALA A 16 10.16 29.64 13.05
CA ALA A 16 9.15 28.59 13.15
C ALA A 16 8.31 28.52 11.86
N PHE A 17 7.91 29.67 11.30
CA PHE A 17 7.17 29.76 10.04
C PHE A 17 8.00 29.25 8.85
N TYR A 18 9.29 29.56 8.78
CA TYR A 18 10.22 29.02 7.79
C TYR A 18 10.27 27.48 7.82
N TYR A 19 10.31 26.90 9.01
CA TYR A 19 10.24 25.45 9.17
C TYR A 19 8.87 24.90 8.76
N ALA A 20 7.78 25.60 9.10
CA ALA A 20 6.42 25.23 8.72
C ALA A 20 6.22 25.16 7.20
N VAL A 21 6.70 26.17 6.46
CA VAL A 21 6.66 26.18 4.98
C VAL A 21 7.38 24.97 4.41
N ARG A 22 8.57 24.64 4.92
CA ARG A 22 9.32 23.45 4.48
C ARG A 22 8.63 22.14 4.82
N LEU A 23 7.96 22.08 5.98
CA LEU A 23 7.18 20.93 6.39
C LEU A 23 5.96 20.73 5.48
N LEU A 24 5.27 21.81 5.11
CA LEU A 24 4.13 21.78 4.18
C LEU A 24 4.55 21.29 2.80
N LEU A 25 5.66 21.79 2.24
CA LEU A 25 6.17 21.31 0.95
C LEU A 25 6.43 19.79 0.97
N ARG A 26 6.96 19.26 2.08
CA ARG A 26 7.16 17.82 2.25
C ARG A 26 5.84 17.07 2.39
N MET A 27 4.86 17.66 3.08
CA MET A 27 3.52 17.09 3.20
C MET A 27 2.87 17.01 1.83
N ASP A 28 2.88 18.09 1.05
CA ASP A 28 2.34 18.16 -0.33
C ASP A 28 2.97 17.11 -1.24
N GLN A 29 4.30 17.02 -1.26
CA GLN A 29 5.03 16.00 -2.04
C GLN A 29 4.67 14.56 -1.68
N SER A 30 4.18 14.32 -0.45
CA SER A 30 3.88 12.98 0.06
C SER A 30 2.37 12.70 0.15
N ALA A 31 1.53 13.67 -0.22
CA ALA A 31 0.08 13.59 -0.13
C ALA A 31 -0.56 12.77 -1.27
N GLY A 32 0.25 12.28 -2.22
CA GLY A 32 -0.23 11.54 -3.38
C GLY A 32 -0.90 12.48 -4.39
N ASN A 33 -2.07 12.09 -4.91
CA ASN A 33 -2.85 12.93 -5.81
C ASN A 33 -3.48 14.09 -5.03
N GLY A 34 -2.87 15.29 -5.11
CA GLY A 34 -3.37 16.52 -4.52
C GLY A 34 -2.57 17.02 -3.32
N ASN A 35 -2.95 18.20 -2.82
CA ASN A 35 -2.23 18.89 -1.75
C ASN A 35 -2.61 18.38 -0.35
N ALA A 36 -1.69 18.57 0.59
CA ALA A 36 -1.95 18.27 1.99
C ALA A 36 -3.03 19.21 2.55
N ILE A 37 -3.87 18.68 3.44
CA ILE A 37 -4.85 19.51 4.16
C ILE A 37 -4.09 20.30 5.22
N HIS A 38 -4.09 21.61 5.07
CA HIS A 38 -3.41 22.52 5.97
C HIS A 38 -4.37 23.02 7.05
N VAL A 39 -4.04 22.71 8.30
CA VAL A 39 -4.68 23.27 9.50
C VAL A 39 -3.59 23.92 10.36
N PRO A 40 -3.59 25.25 10.56
CA PRO A 40 -2.54 25.96 11.29
C PRO A 40 -2.20 25.39 12.66
N GLU A 41 -3.21 25.01 13.43
CA GLU A 41 -3.07 24.44 14.78
C GLU A 41 -2.38 23.07 14.73
N VAL A 42 -2.74 22.24 13.75
CA VAL A 42 -2.08 20.94 13.50
C VAL A 42 -0.64 21.14 13.06
N MET A 43 -0.33 22.20 12.29
CA MET A 43 1.05 22.52 11.92
C MET A 43 1.88 22.91 13.14
N VAL A 44 1.35 23.75 14.03
CA VAL A 44 2.05 24.11 15.27
C VAL A 44 2.32 22.87 16.12
N TRP A 45 1.33 21.97 16.26
CA TRP A 45 1.49 20.68 16.92
C TRP A 45 2.59 19.83 16.27
N ALA A 46 2.60 19.74 14.93
CA ALA A 46 3.59 18.96 14.20
C ALA A 46 5.02 19.49 14.39
N ILE A 47 5.17 20.82 14.36
CA ILE A 47 6.47 21.47 14.58
C ILE A 47 6.92 21.25 16.02
N GLU A 48 6.00 21.29 17.00
CA GLU A 48 6.32 20.99 18.39
C GLU A 48 6.86 19.56 18.55
N GLY A 49 6.21 18.58 17.92
CA GLY A 49 6.66 17.19 17.94
C GLY A 49 8.00 16.95 17.25
N LEU A 50 8.29 17.66 16.15
CA LEU A 50 9.51 17.46 15.35
C LEU A 50 10.70 18.33 15.78
N LYS A 51 10.42 19.55 16.23
CA LYS A 51 11.37 20.63 16.58
C LYS A 51 10.83 21.46 17.74
N PRO A 52 10.75 20.90 18.96
CA PRO A 52 10.17 21.59 20.12
C PRO A 52 10.88 22.91 20.46
N ASN A 53 12.17 23.02 20.15
CA ASN A 53 12.96 24.24 20.33
C ASN A 53 12.49 25.44 19.47
N LEU A 54 11.63 25.24 18.48
CA LEU A 54 11.02 26.31 17.69
C LEU A 54 9.68 26.78 18.27
N ILE A 55 8.95 25.93 19.00
CA ILE A 55 7.60 26.22 19.52
C ILE A 55 7.61 26.59 21.00
N ASN A 56 8.39 25.91 21.84
CA ASN A 56 8.43 26.18 23.29
C ASN A 56 8.75 27.64 23.62
N PRO A 57 9.75 28.30 22.98
CA PRO A 57 10.01 29.71 23.22
C PRO A 57 8.86 30.63 22.79
N LEU A 58 8.11 30.25 21.75
CA LEU A 58 6.94 31.02 21.31
C LEU A 58 5.79 30.89 22.32
N ARG A 59 5.61 29.72 22.94
CA ARG A 59 4.63 29.54 24.02
C ARG A 59 5.00 30.37 25.25
N GLU A 60 6.25 30.31 25.68
CA GLU A 60 6.76 31.11 26.81
C GLU A 60 6.60 32.61 26.57
N ALA A 61 6.78 33.06 25.33
CA ALA A 61 6.61 34.46 24.93
C ALA A 61 5.17 34.84 24.53
N SER A 62 4.19 33.91 24.60
CA SER A 62 2.81 34.12 24.13
C SER A 62 2.71 34.58 22.66
N GLN A 63 3.58 34.05 21.80
CA GLN A 63 3.68 34.37 20.36
C GLN A 63 3.11 33.27 19.45
N SER A 64 2.58 32.17 20.00
CA SER A 64 2.00 31.07 19.22
C SER A 64 0.86 31.53 18.30
N ASP A 65 0.00 32.43 18.78
CA ASP A 65 -1.11 32.96 17.99
C ASP A 65 -0.63 33.73 16.76
N ARG A 66 0.50 34.44 16.86
CA ARG A 66 1.09 35.15 15.72
C ARG A 66 1.60 34.18 14.65
N LEU A 67 2.16 33.04 15.05
CA LEU A 67 2.54 31.98 14.11
C LEU A 67 1.31 31.37 13.42
N ILE A 68 0.25 31.10 14.17
CA ILE A 68 -1.02 30.57 13.64
C ILE A 68 -1.62 31.56 12.63
N GLU A 69 -1.65 32.86 12.94
CA GLU A 69 -2.12 33.90 12.02
C GLU A 69 -1.30 33.96 10.72
N LEU A 70 0.04 33.89 10.82
CA LEU A 70 0.90 33.81 9.62
C LEU A 70 0.59 32.58 8.77
N LEU A 71 0.35 31.43 9.39
CA LEU A 71 -0.05 30.22 8.69
C LEU A 71 -1.41 30.39 7.99
N ARG A 72 -2.39 31.06 8.62
CA ARG A 72 -3.68 31.37 7.98
C ARG A 72 -3.52 32.27 6.75
N HIS A 73 -2.70 33.32 6.85
CA HIS A 73 -2.39 34.17 5.70
C HIS A 73 -1.64 33.39 4.60
N TYR A 74 -0.73 32.50 4.99
CA TYR A 74 -0.05 31.62 4.04
C TYR A 74 -1.00 30.64 3.35
N ASP A 75 -2.01 30.11 4.05
CA ASP A 75 -3.07 29.27 3.47
C ASP A 75 -3.79 30.00 2.32
N SER A 76 -4.15 31.26 2.53
CA SER A 76 -4.80 32.07 1.48
C SER A 76 -3.90 32.29 0.25
N LEU A 77 -2.58 32.38 0.43
CA LEU A 77 -1.64 32.45 -0.69
C LEU A 77 -1.56 31.11 -1.43
N ARG A 78 -1.60 29.98 -0.70
CA ARG A 78 -1.58 28.63 -1.29
C ARG A 78 -2.79 28.39 -2.17
N GLU A 79 -3.98 28.86 -1.77
CA GLU A 79 -5.19 28.76 -2.59
C GLU A 79 -5.02 29.46 -3.95
N ILE A 80 -4.42 30.65 -3.96
CA ILE A 80 -4.11 31.39 -5.19
C ILE A 80 -3.06 30.65 -6.02
N ALA A 81 -1.98 30.19 -5.40
CA ALA A 81 -0.90 29.48 -6.08
C ALA A 81 -1.39 28.17 -6.72
N GLU A 82 -2.23 27.41 -6.02
CA GLU A 82 -2.83 26.17 -6.53
C GLU A 82 -3.75 26.43 -7.72
N SER A 83 -4.61 27.46 -7.64
CA SER A 83 -5.49 27.85 -8.75
C SER A 83 -4.67 28.20 -10.01
N MET A 84 -3.59 28.96 -9.84
CA MET A 84 -2.70 29.34 -10.95
C MET A 84 -1.95 28.14 -11.53
N ARG A 85 -1.47 27.21 -10.68
CA ARG A 85 -0.81 25.97 -11.09
C ARG A 85 -1.73 25.09 -11.94
N VAL A 86 -2.95 24.86 -11.45
CA VAL A 86 -3.96 24.05 -12.15
C VAL A 86 -4.34 24.68 -13.49
N GLN A 87 -4.53 26.00 -13.52
CA GLN A 87 -4.80 26.71 -14.77
C GLN A 87 -3.66 26.57 -15.78
N ALA A 88 -2.41 26.77 -15.33
CA ALA A 88 -1.23 26.63 -16.17
C ALA A 88 -1.08 25.20 -16.74
N HIS A 89 -1.38 24.17 -15.94
CA HIS A 89 -1.41 22.78 -16.41
C HIS A 89 -2.47 22.59 -17.50
N TYR A 90 -3.72 23.01 -17.29
CA TYR A 90 -4.76 22.87 -18.31
C TYR A 90 -4.46 23.66 -19.59
N ASP A 91 -3.89 24.85 -19.47
CA ASP A 91 -3.48 25.66 -20.62
C ASP A 91 -2.37 24.96 -21.43
N ALA A 92 -1.40 24.33 -20.75
CA ALA A 92 -0.37 23.53 -21.38
C ALA A 92 -0.94 22.28 -22.07
N CYS A 93 -1.81 21.53 -21.39
CA CYS A 93 -2.48 20.36 -21.96
C CYS A 93 -3.29 20.71 -23.22
N PHE A 94 -3.99 21.86 -23.18
CA PHE A 94 -4.75 22.37 -24.32
C PHE A 94 -3.84 22.79 -25.49
N ALA A 95 -2.72 23.46 -25.20
CA ALA A 95 -1.78 23.90 -26.22
C ALA A 95 -1.07 22.72 -26.93
N ASP A 96 -0.67 21.71 -26.17
CA ASP A 96 0.14 20.59 -26.67
C ASP A 96 -0.70 19.39 -27.12
N MET A 97 -2.03 19.43 -26.92
CA MET A 97 -2.99 18.35 -27.23
C MET A 97 -2.63 17.00 -26.58
N HIS A 98 -1.83 17.04 -25.52
CA HIS A 98 -1.35 15.90 -24.72
C HIS A 98 -1.36 16.31 -23.25
N ASP A 99 -1.40 15.33 -22.35
CA ASP A 99 -1.31 15.57 -20.91
C ASP A 99 0.11 16.08 -20.58
N ALA A 100 0.21 17.33 -20.12
CA ALA A 100 1.47 17.95 -19.75
C ALA A 100 1.90 17.43 -18.38
N ASP A 101 3.20 17.16 -18.21
CA ASP A 101 3.74 16.69 -16.94
C ASP A 101 3.44 17.70 -15.81
N ASP A 102 2.57 17.30 -14.90
CA ASP A 102 2.31 17.98 -13.63
C ASP A 102 2.72 17.04 -12.50
N TYR A 103 3.53 17.54 -11.58
CA TYR A 103 3.91 16.79 -10.39
C TYR A 103 2.73 16.52 -9.45
N GLY A 104 1.60 17.22 -9.62
CA GLY A 104 0.35 16.99 -8.91
C GLY A 104 0.33 17.57 -7.49
N TYR A 105 1.34 18.38 -7.14
CA TYR A 105 1.47 19.02 -5.83
C TYR A 105 1.99 20.46 -5.95
N LEU A 106 1.70 21.28 -4.94
CA LEU A 106 2.13 22.67 -4.87
C LEU A 106 3.60 22.79 -4.44
N GLY A 107 4.46 23.26 -5.34
CA GLY A 107 5.88 23.52 -5.08
C GLY A 107 6.14 24.94 -4.55
N ILE A 108 7.40 25.22 -4.24
CA ILE A 108 7.81 26.56 -3.79
C ILE A 108 7.85 27.57 -4.93
N ASP A 109 8.03 27.12 -6.16
CA ASP A 109 8.12 27.97 -7.35
C ASP A 109 6.75 28.58 -7.65
N GLU A 110 5.67 27.79 -7.55
CA GLU A 110 4.28 28.26 -7.68
C GLU A 110 3.94 29.29 -6.60
N MET A 111 4.45 29.11 -5.38
CA MET A 111 4.25 30.07 -4.29
C MET A 111 4.94 31.41 -4.56
N VAL A 112 6.16 31.39 -5.11
CA VAL A 112 6.86 32.62 -5.53
C VAL A 112 6.13 33.26 -6.71
N TYR A 113 5.67 32.47 -7.67
CA TYR A 113 4.92 32.97 -8.82
C TYR A 113 3.62 33.66 -8.39
N ALA A 114 2.89 33.08 -7.44
CA ALA A 114 1.68 33.67 -6.87
C ALA A 114 1.94 34.95 -6.07
N LEU A 115 3.08 35.06 -5.39
CA LEU A 115 3.49 36.33 -4.74
C LEU A 115 3.75 37.45 -5.75
N ASP A 116 4.35 37.11 -6.89
CA ASP A 116 4.80 38.06 -7.90
C ASP A 116 3.70 38.44 -8.89
N HIS A 117 2.81 37.51 -9.23
CA HIS A 117 1.82 37.65 -10.31
C HIS A 117 0.39 37.33 -9.89
N GLY A 118 0.20 36.70 -8.73
CA GLY A 118 -1.13 36.37 -8.23
C GLY A 118 -1.84 37.59 -7.64
N GLU A 119 -3.16 37.58 -7.71
CA GLU A 119 -4.03 38.59 -7.08
C GLU A 119 -4.17 38.34 -5.55
N TRP A 120 -3.08 37.95 -4.88
CA TRP A 120 -3.11 37.67 -3.45
C TRP A 120 -3.12 38.97 -2.65
N GLU A 121 -4.24 39.22 -1.97
CA GLU A 121 -4.42 40.33 -1.04
C GLU A 121 -4.25 39.85 0.41
N CYS A 122 -3.35 40.50 1.15
CA CYS A 122 -3.14 40.25 2.58
C CYS A 122 -3.36 41.55 3.33
N GLY A 123 -4.45 41.63 4.09
CA GLY A 123 -4.82 42.83 4.85
C GLY A 123 -3.83 43.21 5.96
N ASP A 124 -2.97 42.27 6.38
CA ASP A 124 -1.86 42.52 7.30
C ASP A 124 -0.55 42.69 6.53
N THR A 125 -0.07 43.93 6.45
CA THR A 125 1.18 44.28 5.75
C THR A 125 2.42 43.66 6.39
N GLU A 126 2.44 43.48 7.71
CA GLU A 126 3.56 42.84 8.39
C GLU A 126 3.59 41.35 8.09
N ALA A 127 2.42 40.69 8.15
CA ALA A 127 2.29 39.28 7.76
C ALA A 127 2.72 39.05 6.31
N ARG A 128 2.27 39.91 5.37
CA ARG A 128 2.69 39.87 3.97
C ARG A 128 4.21 39.93 3.83
N ALA A 129 4.84 40.90 4.49
CA ALA A 129 6.29 41.09 4.42
C ALA A 129 7.08 39.90 5.01
N SER A 130 6.59 39.31 6.12
CA SER A 130 7.18 38.10 6.70
C SER A 130 7.01 36.88 5.79
N ILE A 131 5.81 36.68 5.21
CA ILE A 131 5.54 35.59 4.28
C ILE A 131 6.45 35.68 3.06
N GLU A 132 6.49 36.83 2.40
CA GLU A 132 7.33 37.04 1.22
C GLU A 132 8.81 36.77 1.53
N ARG A 133 9.31 37.29 2.65
CA ARG A 133 10.71 37.10 3.07
C ARG A 133 11.04 35.62 3.28
N VAL A 134 10.15 34.89 3.96
CA VAL A 134 10.33 33.47 4.26
C VAL A 134 10.21 32.61 3.01
N VAL A 135 9.16 32.80 2.20
CA VAL A 135 8.95 32.04 0.95
C VAL A 135 10.14 32.20 0.01
N ARG A 136 10.60 33.45 -0.23
CA ARG A 136 11.78 33.69 -1.07
C ARG A 136 13.07 33.10 -0.48
N ALA A 137 13.19 33.03 0.85
CA ALA A 137 14.33 32.38 1.49
C ALA A 137 14.29 30.85 1.36
N VAL A 138 13.11 30.23 1.43
CA VAL A 138 12.92 28.80 1.14
C VAL A 138 13.26 28.54 -0.32
N HIS A 139 12.72 29.31 -1.26
CA HIS A 139 13.01 29.21 -2.69
C HIS A 139 14.52 29.29 -3.00
N ARG A 140 15.23 30.29 -2.47
CA ARG A 140 16.69 30.41 -2.66
C ARG A 140 17.46 29.18 -2.16
N ARG A 141 17.01 28.56 -1.06
CA ARG A 141 17.63 27.36 -0.52
C ARG A 141 17.36 26.13 -1.40
N TYR A 142 16.14 26.00 -1.91
CA TYR A 142 15.77 24.94 -2.87
C TYR A 142 16.59 25.06 -4.16
N ALA A 143 16.67 26.26 -4.75
CA ALA A 143 17.43 26.52 -5.98
C ALA A 143 18.94 26.27 -5.83
N ALA A 144 19.49 26.41 -4.62
CA ALA A 144 20.91 26.14 -4.35
C ALA A 144 21.28 24.65 -4.30
N GLY A 145 20.32 23.74 -4.48
CA GLY A 145 20.57 22.29 -4.46
C GLY A 145 20.93 21.74 -3.08
N GLU A 146 20.77 22.53 -1.99
CA GLU A 146 20.99 22.08 -0.60
C GLU A 146 19.90 21.09 -0.09
N HIS A 147 19.14 20.52 -1.02
CA HIS A 147 18.11 19.54 -0.78
C HIS A 147 18.38 18.29 -1.61
N HIS A 148 19.17 17.38 -1.05
CA HIS A 148 18.83 15.96 -1.10
C HIS A 148 17.53 15.78 -0.29
N LEU A 149 16.41 16.21 -0.86
CA LEU A 149 15.14 15.62 -0.48
C LEU A 149 15.22 14.22 -1.08
N GLU A 150 15.41 13.23 -0.22
CA GLU A 150 15.26 11.82 -0.59
C GLU A 150 13.99 11.71 -1.45
N SER A 151 14.14 11.14 -2.65
CA SER A 151 13.06 11.01 -3.63
C SER A 151 11.79 10.51 -2.93
N PRO A 152 10.62 11.14 -3.14
CA PRO A 152 9.36 10.72 -2.51
C PRO A 152 8.98 9.27 -2.85
N GLN A 153 9.57 8.71 -3.91
CA GLN A 153 9.28 7.34 -4.36
C GLN A 153 9.73 6.25 -3.38
N SER A 154 10.50 6.57 -2.32
CA SER A 154 10.82 5.61 -1.25
C SER A 154 10.34 6.00 0.14
N ALA A 155 9.36 6.91 0.28
CA ALA A 155 8.78 7.24 1.59
C ALA A 155 7.89 6.12 2.17
N GLN A 156 8.38 4.88 2.14
CA GLN A 156 8.08 3.89 3.17
C GLN A 156 8.60 4.46 4.49
N VAL A 157 7.77 4.42 5.54
CA VAL A 157 8.22 4.76 6.90
C VAL A 157 9.43 3.87 7.19
N PRO A 158 10.62 4.43 7.52
CA PRO A 158 11.79 3.61 7.82
C PRO A 158 11.44 2.54 8.86
N ALA A 159 11.70 1.27 8.54
CA ALA A 159 11.42 0.12 9.41
C ALA A 159 11.96 0.32 10.85
N ALA A 160 13.08 1.05 10.97
CA ALA A 160 13.71 1.43 12.23
C ALA A 160 12.88 2.35 13.16
N LEU A 161 11.72 2.85 12.73
CA LEU A 161 10.86 3.75 13.51
C LEU A 161 9.62 3.05 14.10
N LEU A 162 9.51 1.74 13.91
CA LEU A 162 8.44 0.91 14.47
C LEU A 162 8.89 0.34 15.83
N VAL A 163 7.92 0.24 16.74
CA VAL A 163 8.05 -0.26 18.12
C VAL A 163 8.88 -1.57 18.18
N PRO A 164 9.67 -1.82 19.24
CA PRO A 164 10.47 -3.04 19.39
C PRO A 164 9.70 -4.31 19.04
N GLY A 165 10.34 -5.17 18.25
CA GLY A 165 9.78 -6.35 17.58
C GLY A 165 9.20 -7.47 18.46
N GLU A 166 9.01 -7.26 19.75
CA GLU A 166 8.34 -8.22 20.63
C GLU A 166 6.80 -8.21 20.49
N VAL A 167 6.21 -7.18 19.86
CA VAL A 167 4.75 -7.07 19.68
C VAL A 167 4.27 -7.60 18.31
N ALA A 168 5.17 -7.78 17.32
CA ALA A 168 4.79 -8.14 15.94
C ALA A 168 4.20 -9.56 15.82
N ALA A 169 4.75 -10.53 16.56
CA ALA A 169 4.27 -11.91 16.54
C ALA A 169 2.89 -12.09 17.21
N ASP A 170 2.59 -11.30 18.23
CA ASP A 170 1.28 -11.29 18.88
C ASP A 170 0.24 -10.51 18.07
N LEU A 171 0.66 -9.51 17.28
CA LEU A 171 -0.25 -8.67 16.47
C LEU A 171 -0.78 -9.35 15.21
N TRP A 172 -0.02 -10.24 14.58
CA TRP A 172 -0.52 -11.04 13.45
C TRP A 172 -1.66 -12.00 13.87
N ASN A 173 -1.71 -12.37 15.14
CA ASN A 173 -2.85 -13.07 15.76
C ASN A 173 -3.90 -12.11 16.37
N ALA A 174 -3.52 -10.89 16.75
CA ALA A 174 -4.41 -9.86 17.29
C ALA A 174 -5.29 -9.17 16.24
N ASP A 175 -5.08 -9.44 14.95
CA ASP A 175 -6.00 -9.00 13.89
C ASP A 175 -7.44 -9.52 14.15
N ALA A 176 -7.58 -10.61 14.90
CA ALA A 176 -8.86 -11.14 15.39
C ALA A 176 -9.48 -10.37 16.59
N SER A 177 -8.69 -9.62 17.38
CA SER A 177 -9.13 -8.97 18.63
C SER A 177 -9.41 -7.47 18.50
N LEU A 178 -8.95 -6.82 17.42
CA LEU A 178 -9.35 -5.43 17.06
C LEU A 178 -10.67 -5.37 16.28
N LEU A 179 -11.20 -6.52 15.89
CA LEU A 179 -12.50 -6.63 15.23
C LEU A 179 -13.60 -6.77 16.29
N PRO A 180 -14.80 -6.22 16.06
CA PRO A 180 -15.88 -6.27 17.05
C PRO A 180 -16.14 -7.70 17.54
N SER A 181 -15.85 -7.93 18.82
CA SER A 181 -16.07 -9.19 19.54
C SER A 181 -17.48 -9.74 19.28
N ARG A 182 -17.52 -11.05 18.98
CA ARG A 182 -18.69 -11.96 19.01
C ARG A 182 -20.05 -11.25 19.03
N ALA A 183 -20.59 -11.04 17.84
CA ALA A 183 -21.89 -10.43 17.68
C ALA A 183 -23.03 -11.37 18.10
N PRO A 184 -24.23 -10.84 18.42
CA PRO A 184 -25.40 -11.67 18.77
C PRO A 184 -25.74 -12.65 17.65
N ASP A 185 -26.16 -13.86 18.02
CA ASP A 185 -26.47 -14.98 17.12
C ASP A 185 -27.62 -14.70 16.11
N ASN A 186 -28.29 -13.55 16.21
CA ASN A 186 -29.53 -13.21 15.46
C ASN A 186 -29.34 -12.20 14.31
N LEU A 187 -28.19 -12.16 13.66
CA LEU A 187 -27.97 -11.24 12.54
C LEU A 187 -28.50 -11.83 11.24
N SER A 188 -29.11 -10.99 10.40
CA SER A 188 -29.51 -11.37 9.04
C SER A 188 -28.30 -11.80 8.21
N ALA A 189 -28.51 -12.65 7.19
CA ALA A 189 -27.45 -13.05 6.27
C ALA A 189 -26.71 -11.86 5.66
N MET A 190 -27.44 -10.83 5.21
CA MET A 190 -26.84 -9.59 4.71
C MET A 190 -25.90 -8.93 5.72
N ALA A 191 -26.30 -8.82 7.00
CA ALA A 191 -25.46 -8.22 8.03
C ALA A 191 -24.21 -9.07 8.33
N ARG A 192 -24.34 -10.40 8.32
CA ARG A 192 -23.21 -11.34 8.47
C ARG A 192 -22.24 -11.23 7.30
N ALA A 193 -22.76 -11.18 6.07
CA ALA A 193 -21.99 -11.06 4.84
C ALA A 193 -21.21 -9.75 4.76
N LEU A 194 -21.85 -8.61 5.05
CA LEU A 194 -21.18 -7.32 5.05
C LEU A 194 -20.12 -7.23 6.15
N ARG A 195 -20.38 -7.80 7.33
CA ARG A 195 -19.34 -7.86 8.39
C ARG A 195 -18.14 -8.68 7.94
N HIS A 196 -18.37 -9.85 7.37
CA HIS A 196 -17.32 -10.70 6.84
C HIS A 196 -16.49 -9.95 5.80
N ALA A 197 -17.12 -9.37 4.78
CA ALA A 197 -16.42 -8.63 3.73
C ALA A 197 -15.61 -7.45 4.29
N LYS A 198 -16.20 -6.65 5.19
CA LYS A 198 -15.49 -5.53 5.85
C LYS A 198 -14.26 -6.02 6.62
N ARG A 199 -14.40 -7.11 7.36
CA ARG A 199 -13.29 -7.73 8.07
C ARG A 199 -12.17 -8.15 7.13
N GLU A 200 -12.49 -8.90 6.08
CA GLU A 200 -11.46 -9.38 5.15
C GLU A 200 -10.78 -8.22 4.43
N LEU A 201 -11.52 -7.19 4.02
CA LEU A 201 -10.96 -5.98 3.40
C LEU A 201 -10.01 -5.23 4.34
N LEU A 202 -10.43 -4.99 5.59
CA LEU A 202 -9.59 -4.31 6.58
C LEU A 202 -8.31 -5.10 6.88
N ALA A 203 -8.38 -6.43 6.89
CA ALA A 203 -7.22 -7.29 7.10
C ALA A 203 -6.29 -7.38 5.87
N CYS A 204 -6.76 -6.98 4.68
CA CYS A 204 -5.92 -6.85 3.48
C CYS A 204 -5.24 -5.46 3.37
N ASP A 205 -5.63 -4.49 4.21
CA ASP A 205 -5.08 -3.13 4.22
C ASP A 205 -3.71 -3.10 4.91
N CYS A 206 -2.67 -3.44 4.15
CA CYS A 206 -1.28 -3.47 4.61
C CYS A 206 -0.58 -2.09 4.60
N GLY A 207 -1.23 -1.04 4.08
CA GLY A 207 -0.63 0.30 3.97
C GLY A 207 0.56 0.45 3.02
N ASN A 208 0.89 -0.58 2.22
CA ASN A 208 2.04 -0.56 1.29
C ASN A 208 1.82 0.29 0.03
N GLY A 209 0.58 0.63 -0.31
CA GLY A 209 0.25 1.42 -1.50
C GLY A 209 -0.72 2.55 -1.19
N SER A 210 -0.49 3.73 -1.79
CA SER A 210 -1.48 4.80 -1.84
C SER A 210 -2.60 4.40 -2.82
N GLY A 211 -3.86 4.44 -2.38
CA GLY A 211 -4.99 4.10 -3.23
C GLY A 211 -5.28 2.59 -3.28
N SER A 212 -4.90 1.83 -2.25
CA SER A 212 -5.16 0.39 -2.22
C SER A 212 -6.67 0.07 -2.27
N TRP A 213 -7.50 0.95 -1.71
CA TRP A 213 -8.96 0.80 -1.73
C TRP A 213 -9.57 0.99 -3.12
N ASP A 214 -8.92 1.78 -3.99
CA ASP A 214 -9.33 1.93 -5.39
C ASP A 214 -9.08 0.67 -6.20
N LEU A 215 -8.18 -0.21 -5.76
CA LEU A 215 -7.88 -1.47 -6.44
C LEU A 215 -8.83 -2.62 -6.04
N VAL A 216 -9.68 -2.40 -5.03
CA VAL A 216 -10.64 -3.40 -4.56
C VAL A 216 -11.69 -3.67 -5.64
N TYR A 217 -11.80 -4.93 -6.07
CA TYR A 217 -12.87 -5.40 -6.94
C TYR A 217 -13.83 -6.30 -6.15
N THR A 218 -15.07 -5.86 -6.01
CA THR A 218 -16.03 -6.45 -5.05
C THR A 218 -16.42 -7.89 -5.36
N ARG A 219 -16.31 -8.33 -6.62
CA ARG A 219 -16.60 -9.73 -7.04
C ARG A 219 -15.85 -10.76 -6.19
N VAL A 220 -14.58 -10.53 -5.87
CA VAL A 220 -13.79 -11.49 -5.07
C VAL A 220 -14.34 -11.68 -3.65
N LEU A 221 -15.00 -10.65 -3.10
CA LEU A 221 -15.61 -10.72 -1.77
C LEU A 221 -16.82 -11.68 -1.77
N GLY A 222 -17.53 -11.78 -2.89
CA GLY A 222 -18.57 -12.80 -3.09
C GLY A 222 -17.98 -14.21 -3.03
N GLN A 223 -16.88 -14.45 -3.74
CA GLN A 223 -16.18 -15.74 -3.71
C GLN A 223 -15.64 -16.08 -2.31
N TRP A 224 -15.09 -15.10 -1.59
CA TRP A 224 -14.63 -15.31 -0.22
C TRP A 224 -15.79 -15.62 0.73
N LEU A 225 -16.95 -15.00 0.54
CA LEU A 225 -18.14 -15.30 1.31
C LEU A 225 -18.65 -16.71 1.06
N GLU A 226 -18.67 -17.15 -0.20
CA GLU A 226 -19.08 -18.52 -0.58
C GLU A 226 -18.15 -19.59 0.02
N VAL A 227 -16.85 -19.29 0.12
CA VAL A 227 -15.86 -20.21 0.71
C VAL A 227 -15.95 -20.22 2.23
N ASP A 228 -16.12 -19.07 2.88
CA ASP A 228 -16.02 -18.97 4.34
C ASP A 228 -17.36 -19.17 5.07
N LEU A 229 -18.45 -18.71 4.46
CA LEU A 229 -19.81 -18.71 5.01
C LEU A 229 -20.80 -19.18 3.93
N PRO A 230 -20.64 -20.42 3.42
CA PRO A 230 -21.45 -20.93 2.30
C PRO A 230 -22.96 -20.86 2.59
N GLU A 231 -23.38 -21.02 3.84
CA GLU A 231 -24.78 -20.92 4.23
C GLU A 231 -25.33 -19.49 4.11
N VAL A 232 -24.50 -18.47 4.35
CA VAL A 232 -24.88 -17.06 4.20
C VAL A 232 -24.96 -16.68 2.73
N ALA A 233 -23.99 -17.14 1.93
CA ALA A 233 -24.00 -16.93 0.48
C ALA A 233 -25.23 -17.58 -0.18
N ALA A 234 -25.54 -18.83 0.22
CA ALA A 234 -26.73 -19.54 -0.26
C ALA A 234 -28.03 -18.81 0.11
N GLU A 235 -28.13 -18.24 1.32
CA GLU A 235 -29.30 -17.44 1.73
C GLU A 235 -29.44 -16.17 0.87
N ILE A 236 -28.35 -15.43 0.62
CA ILE A 236 -28.36 -14.22 -0.24
C ILE A 236 -28.82 -14.55 -1.66
N LEU A 237 -28.34 -15.67 -2.23
CA LEU A 237 -28.79 -16.17 -3.52
C LEU A 237 -30.28 -16.52 -3.51
N ALA A 238 -30.73 -17.24 -2.48
CA ALA A 238 -32.12 -17.68 -2.35
C ALA A 238 -33.11 -16.52 -2.16
N THR A 239 -32.70 -15.43 -1.50
CA THR A 239 -33.54 -14.24 -1.30
C THR A 239 -33.46 -13.23 -2.45
N GLY A 240 -32.61 -13.45 -3.46
CA GLY A 240 -32.40 -12.50 -4.56
C GLY A 240 -31.74 -11.19 -4.11
N SER A 241 -30.98 -11.21 -3.00
CA SER A 241 -30.37 -10.01 -2.42
C SER A 241 -28.96 -9.74 -2.96
N VAL A 242 -28.60 -10.33 -4.09
CA VAL A 242 -27.25 -10.29 -4.68
C VAL A 242 -26.85 -8.86 -5.06
N VAL A 243 -27.72 -8.14 -5.77
CA VAL A 243 -27.46 -6.75 -6.17
C VAL A 243 -27.31 -5.83 -4.96
N GLU A 244 -28.18 -5.97 -3.96
CA GLU A 244 -28.09 -5.20 -2.72
C GLU A 244 -26.76 -5.46 -1.98
N TYR A 245 -26.30 -6.71 -1.96
CA TYR A 245 -25.03 -7.08 -1.34
C TYR A 245 -23.85 -6.36 -2.01
N PHE A 246 -23.72 -6.47 -3.34
CA PHE A 246 -22.62 -5.82 -4.06
C PHE A 246 -22.72 -4.29 -4.05
N GLN A 247 -23.92 -3.72 -4.05
CA GLN A 247 -24.12 -2.28 -3.92
C GLN A 247 -23.58 -1.77 -2.58
N LYS A 248 -23.93 -2.43 -1.46
CA LYS A 248 -23.43 -2.05 -0.13
C LYS A 248 -21.91 -2.23 0.02
N LEU A 249 -21.32 -3.20 -0.69
CA LEU A 249 -19.87 -3.33 -0.78
C LEU A 249 -19.23 -2.18 -1.57
N ALA A 250 -19.84 -1.77 -2.68
CA ALA A 250 -19.37 -0.63 -3.47
C ALA A 250 -19.45 0.68 -2.67
N GLU A 251 -20.55 0.90 -1.94
CA GLU A 251 -20.71 2.03 -1.02
C GLU A 251 -19.62 2.02 0.06
N TYR A 252 -19.38 0.86 0.71
CA TYR A 252 -18.32 0.74 1.70
C TYR A 252 -16.92 0.97 1.13
N ARG A 253 -16.64 0.50 -0.10
CA ARG A 253 -15.38 0.78 -0.78
C ARG A 253 -15.22 2.28 -1.03
N ALA A 254 -16.22 2.95 -1.60
CA ALA A 254 -16.17 4.39 -1.86
C ALA A 254 -15.94 5.20 -0.57
N ASP A 255 -16.60 4.81 0.52
CA ASP A 255 -16.37 5.32 1.85
C ASP A 255 -14.90 5.20 2.29
N MET A 256 -14.29 4.03 2.10
CA MET A 256 -12.90 3.78 2.48
C MET A 256 -11.88 4.46 1.56
N CYS A 257 -12.19 4.63 0.27
CA CYS A 257 -11.39 5.46 -0.64
C CYS A 257 -11.35 6.91 -0.15
N ALA A 258 -12.49 7.47 0.26
CA ALA A 258 -12.54 8.82 0.83
C ALA A 258 -11.80 8.93 2.19
N VAL A 259 -11.78 7.87 3.00
CA VAL A 259 -10.96 7.80 4.22
C VAL A 259 -9.46 7.77 3.87
N GLU A 260 -9.07 6.97 2.88
CA GLU A 260 -7.69 6.88 2.41
C GLU A 260 -7.20 8.20 1.79
N GLU A 261 -8.07 8.94 1.09
CA GLU A 261 -7.76 10.27 0.59
C GLU A 261 -7.40 11.23 1.74
N VAL A 262 -8.20 11.25 2.82
CA VAL A 262 -7.88 12.06 4.01
C VAL A 262 -6.56 11.60 4.63
N TRP A 263 -6.33 10.29 4.76
CA TRP A 263 -5.07 9.75 5.25
C TRP A 263 -3.86 10.19 4.42
N ASN A 264 -3.97 10.14 3.08
CA ASN A 264 -2.91 10.58 2.18
C ASN A 264 -2.66 12.08 2.34
N ARG A 265 -3.72 12.89 2.40
CA ARG A 265 -3.64 14.36 2.59
C ARG A 265 -3.08 14.81 3.94
N LEU A 266 -2.90 13.92 4.92
CA LEU A 266 -2.09 14.23 6.12
C LEU A 266 -0.60 14.40 5.79
N GLY A 267 -0.11 13.80 4.70
CA GLY A 267 1.32 13.76 4.37
C GLY A 267 2.13 12.86 5.30
N SER A 268 3.28 12.37 4.84
CA SER A 268 4.13 11.44 5.59
C SER A 268 4.62 11.98 6.94
N PRO A 269 4.91 13.29 7.14
CA PRO A 269 5.37 13.79 8.43
C PRO A 269 4.29 13.71 9.53
N LEU A 270 3.04 14.11 9.23
CA LEU A 270 1.95 14.01 10.22
C LEU A 270 1.60 12.56 10.48
N ARG A 271 1.51 11.73 9.44
CA ARG A 271 1.29 10.29 9.58
C ARG A 271 2.34 9.68 10.53
N SER A 272 3.61 10.01 10.34
CA SER A 272 4.71 9.53 11.19
C SER A 272 4.59 10.00 12.66
N LEU A 273 4.11 11.22 12.89
CA LEU A 273 3.87 11.71 14.25
C LEU A 273 2.69 11.00 14.91
N LEU A 274 1.56 10.85 14.20
CA LEU A 274 0.37 10.15 14.69
C LEU A 274 0.69 8.70 15.08
N LEU A 275 1.55 8.02 14.32
CA LEU A 275 2.03 6.67 14.63
C LEU A 275 2.87 6.59 15.93
N ARG A 276 3.45 7.71 16.39
CA ARG A 276 4.28 7.80 17.60
C ARG A 276 3.53 8.38 18.80
N THR A 277 2.35 8.95 18.59
CA THR A 277 1.55 9.55 19.64
C THR A 277 0.97 8.46 20.55
N ASN A 278 1.30 8.53 21.85
CA ASN A 278 0.79 7.61 22.86
C ASN A 278 -0.63 7.98 23.36
N SER A 279 -1.14 9.15 22.96
CA SER A 279 -2.44 9.67 23.37
C SER A 279 -3.47 9.53 22.25
N GLU A 280 -4.37 8.55 22.38
CA GLU A 280 -5.47 8.35 21.44
C GLU A 280 -6.35 9.61 21.32
N THR A 281 -6.67 10.26 22.43
CA THR A 281 -7.46 11.50 22.45
C THR A 281 -6.80 12.63 21.66
N GLU A 282 -5.48 12.77 21.77
CA GLU A 282 -4.73 13.78 21.03
C GLU A 282 -4.71 13.46 19.53
N ALA A 283 -4.43 12.21 19.16
CA ALA A 283 -4.42 11.77 17.77
C ALA A 283 -5.79 11.97 17.11
N ILE A 284 -6.88 11.58 17.78
CA ILE A 284 -8.26 11.79 17.31
C ILE A 284 -8.53 13.28 17.12
N CYS A 285 -8.18 14.13 18.09
CA CYS A 285 -8.40 15.58 17.99
C CYS A 285 -7.65 16.20 16.79
N ILE A 286 -6.43 15.76 16.52
CA ILE A 286 -5.64 16.23 15.35
C ILE A 286 -6.28 15.75 14.04
N ILE A 287 -6.66 14.47 13.96
CA ILE A 287 -7.31 13.90 12.78
C ILE A 287 -8.65 14.61 12.51
N GLU A 288 -9.45 14.86 13.54
CA GLU A 288 -10.75 15.51 13.44
C GLU A 288 -10.65 16.90 12.84
N GLN A 289 -9.65 17.69 13.24
CA GLN A 289 -9.40 19.02 12.68
C GLN A 289 -9.11 18.95 11.17
N VAL A 290 -8.32 17.97 10.74
CA VAL A 290 -8.00 17.75 9.33
C VAL A 290 -9.24 17.27 8.56
N VAL A 291 -9.99 16.31 9.09
CA VAL A 291 -11.24 15.81 8.50
C VAL A 291 -12.24 16.95 8.33
N ARG A 292 -12.43 17.80 9.34
CA ARG A 292 -13.35 18.93 9.29
C ARG A 292 -12.94 19.98 8.25
N LYS A 293 -11.65 20.25 8.08
CA LYS A 293 -11.16 21.15 7.01
C LYS A 293 -11.32 20.53 5.62
N GLY A 294 -11.22 19.20 5.49
CA GLY A 294 -11.35 18.47 4.23
C GLY A 294 -12.80 18.14 3.80
N ARG A 295 -13.76 18.13 4.73
CA ARG A 295 -15.16 17.72 4.48
C ARG A 295 -16.14 18.88 4.64
N LYS A 296 -17.27 18.77 3.93
CA LYS A 296 -18.37 19.76 3.96
C LYS A 296 -19.49 19.41 4.95
N ASP A 297 -19.65 18.14 5.30
CA ASP A 297 -20.72 17.64 6.17
C ASP A 297 -20.18 17.31 7.57
N GLU A 298 -20.69 18.01 8.58
CA GLU A 298 -20.27 17.83 9.97
C GLU A 298 -20.79 16.49 10.55
N SER A 299 -21.88 15.95 10.00
CA SER A 299 -22.45 14.68 10.48
C SER A 299 -21.55 13.48 10.22
N ASP A 300 -20.66 13.57 9.23
CA ASP A 300 -19.68 12.55 8.86
C ASP A 300 -18.32 12.69 9.54
N VAL A 301 -18.03 13.82 10.19
CA VAL A 301 -16.70 14.14 10.72
C VAL A 301 -16.27 13.10 11.76
N ALA A 302 -17.15 12.78 12.73
CA ALA A 302 -16.83 11.82 13.78
C ALA A 302 -16.59 10.41 13.23
N LEU A 303 -17.42 9.96 12.28
CA LEU A 303 -17.31 8.64 11.66
C LEU A 303 -16.01 8.52 10.84
N CYS A 304 -15.71 9.53 10.00
CA CYS A 304 -14.50 9.54 9.20
C CYS A 304 -13.25 9.64 10.07
N THR A 305 -13.27 10.46 11.13
CA THR A 305 -12.16 10.57 12.09
C THR A 305 -11.85 9.22 12.73
N GLY A 306 -12.87 8.51 13.20
CA GLY A 306 -12.70 7.15 13.75
C GLY A 306 -12.08 6.19 12.73
N ARG A 307 -12.56 6.20 11.48
CA ARG A 307 -12.02 5.33 10.42
C ARG A 307 -10.58 5.65 10.04
N VAL A 308 -10.21 6.94 9.99
CA VAL A 308 -8.81 7.36 9.75
C VAL A 308 -7.93 6.91 10.91
N TRP A 309 -8.40 7.06 12.16
CA TRP A 309 -7.68 6.58 13.33
C TRP A 309 -7.49 5.06 13.33
N ASP A 310 -8.53 4.30 12.99
CA ASP A 310 -8.44 2.85 12.84
C ASP A 310 -7.43 2.47 11.75
N MET A 311 -7.37 3.23 10.65
CA MET A 311 -6.37 3.04 9.59
C MET A 311 -4.95 3.32 10.10
N VAL A 312 -4.74 4.38 10.90
CA VAL A 312 -3.45 4.67 11.55
C VAL A 312 -3.00 3.47 12.38
N ARG A 313 -3.89 2.96 13.24
CA ARG A 313 -3.59 1.83 14.14
C ARG A 313 -3.25 0.56 13.39
N ARG A 314 -4.04 0.19 12.37
CA ARG A 314 -3.78 -1.01 11.55
C ARG A 314 -2.44 -0.91 10.83
N ARG A 315 -2.16 0.22 10.17
CA ARG A 315 -0.91 0.42 9.43
C ARG A 315 0.31 0.59 10.35
N ALA A 316 0.12 1.04 11.60
CA ALA A 316 1.16 1.00 12.64
C ALA A 316 1.54 -0.43 13.02
N ALA A 317 0.52 -1.29 13.20
CA ALA A 317 0.69 -2.68 13.60
C ALA A 317 1.26 -3.55 12.48
N ALA A 318 0.94 -3.24 11.22
CA ALA A 318 1.46 -3.89 10.02
C ALA A 318 2.96 -3.60 9.75
N GLY A 319 3.72 -3.21 10.77
CA GLY A 319 5.09 -2.73 10.69
C GLY A 319 5.94 -3.51 9.67
N TYR A 320 6.79 -2.79 8.95
CA TYR A 320 7.75 -3.33 7.98
C TYR A 320 8.79 -4.19 8.72
N ALA A 321 8.43 -5.41 9.09
CA ALA A 321 9.42 -6.42 9.38
C ALA A 321 10.09 -6.75 8.04
N ASP A 322 11.40 -6.48 7.96
CA ASP A 322 12.22 -6.86 6.80
C ASP A 322 12.33 -8.39 6.67
N SER A 323 12.00 -9.11 7.74
CA SER A 323 11.99 -10.57 7.81
C SER A 323 10.60 -11.17 8.01
N VAL A 324 10.40 -12.33 7.41
CA VAL A 324 9.23 -13.20 7.51
C VAL A 324 9.48 -14.23 8.62
N PRO A 325 8.51 -14.49 9.51
CA PRO A 325 8.65 -15.52 10.52
C PRO A 325 8.75 -16.90 9.86
N LEU A 326 9.72 -17.70 10.32
CA LEU A 326 9.89 -19.08 9.89
C LEU A 326 9.46 -20.05 10.98
N SER A 327 8.85 -21.16 10.55
CA SER A 327 8.59 -22.31 11.41
C SER A 327 9.25 -23.55 10.82
N THR A 328 10.17 -24.14 11.57
CA THR A 328 10.71 -25.47 11.23
C THR A 328 9.76 -26.56 11.72
N ILE A 329 9.43 -27.50 10.85
CA ILE A 329 8.42 -28.52 11.08
C ILE A 329 9.04 -29.89 10.87
N ASN A 330 9.17 -30.63 11.97
CA ASN A 330 9.72 -31.99 11.99
C ASN A 330 8.63 -33.07 11.85
N GLY A 331 7.48 -32.72 11.28
CA GLY A 331 6.31 -33.60 11.14
C GLY A 331 6.03 -33.88 9.67
N THR A 332 5.69 -35.12 9.35
CA THR A 332 5.25 -35.54 8.01
C THR A 332 3.80 -36.01 8.04
N ASN A 333 3.17 -36.05 6.87
CA ASN A 333 1.88 -36.68 6.62
C ASN A 333 1.85 -37.25 5.19
N GLU A 334 0.75 -37.92 4.82
CA GLU A 334 0.61 -38.53 3.50
C GLU A 334 0.80 -37.54 2.35
N ALA A 335 0.32 -36.29 2.51
CA ALA A 335 0.48 -35.24 1.51
C ALA A 335 1.96 -34.84 1.32
N ILE A 336 2.72 -34.66 2.41
CA ILE A 336 4.15 -34.33 2.35
C ILE A 336 4.94 -35.48 1.73
N GLU A 337 4.66 -36.73 2.11
CA GLU A 337 5.34 -37.89 1.53
C GLU A 337 5.05 -38.05 0.03
N ALA A 338 3.81 -37.81 -0.40
CA ALA A 338 3.45 -37.80 -1.82
C ALA A 338 4.21 -36.70 -2.58
N ILE A 339 4.40 -35.53 -1.96
CA ILE A 339 5.16 -34.41 -2.53
C ILE A 339 6.67 -34.72 -2.57
N ARG A 340 7.23 -35.37 -1.54
CA ARG A 340 8.62 -35.85 -1.56
C ARG A 340 8.85 -36.88 -2.66
N ALA A 341 7.87 -37.75 -2.91
CA ALA A 341 7.92 -38.70 -4.02
C ALA A 341 7.75 -38.02 -5.40
N SER A 342 7.26 -36.78 -5.45
CA SER A 342 7.15 -35.98 -6.67
C SER A 342 8.50 -35.35 -7.08
N GLY A 343 8.65 -35.03 -8.36
CA GLY A 343 9.88 -34.42 -8.88
C GLY A 343 10.06 -32.96 -8.43
N GLU A 344 11.32 -32.52 -8.32
CA GLU A 344 11.75 -31.21 -7.79
C GLU A 344 11.31 -30.00 -8.65
N ALA A 345 10.84 -30.21 -9.88
CA ALA A 345 10.40 -29.15 -10.79
C ALA A 345 8.91 -28.79 -10.67
N THR A 346 8.27 -29.14 -9.55
CA THR A 346 6.81 -29.01 -9.35
C THR A 346 6.49 -28.16 -8.12
N CYS A 347 5.62 -27.17 -8.32
CA CYS A 347 4.93 -26.47 -7.24
C CYS A 347 3.56 -27.13 -7.01
N HIS A 348 3.19 -27.40 -5.76
CA HIS A 348 1.89 -27.98 -5.42
C HIS A 348 1.03 -26.94 -4.72
N PHE A 349 -0.18 -26.72 -5.22
CA PHE A 349 -1.20 -25.91 -4.57
C PHE A 349 -2.13 -26.85 -3.80
N VAL A 350 -2.15 -26.75 -2.47
CA VAL A 350 -2.83 -27.70 -1.59
C VAL A 350 -3.76 -26.99 -0.61
N ASP A 351 -4.80 -27.68 -0.16
CA ASP A 351 -5.63 -27.19 0.95
C ASP A 351 -4.83 -27.23 2.26
N THR A 352 -4.82 -26.14 3.02
CA THR A 352 -4.06 -26.07 4.28
C THR A 352 -4.50 -27.15 5.29
N VAL A 353 -5.78 -27.54 5.25
CA VAL A 353 -6.32 -28.61 6.12
C VAL A 353 -5.75 -30.00 5.81
N SER A 354 -5.14 -30.18 4.64
CA SER A 354 -4.45 -31.42 4.25
C SER A 354 -3.00 -31.48 4.73
N LEU A 355 -2.47 -30.39 5.29
CA LEU A 355 -1.12 -30.30 5.84
C LEU A 355 -1.09 -30.68 7.33
N PRO A 356 0.09 -30.93 7.93
CA PRO A 356 0.20 -31.19 9.36
C PRO A 356 -0.45 -30.08 10.19
N GLU A 357 -1.10 -30.45 11.30
CA GLU A 357 -1.87 -29.52 12.14
C GLU A 357 -1.07 -28.28 12.56
N ARG A 358 0.24 -28.44 12.82
CA ARG A 358 1.15 -27.32 13.12
C ARG A 358 1.26 -26.29 11.99
N VAL A 359 1.24 -26.72 10.73
CA VAL A 359 1.19 -25.82 9.57
C VAL A 359 -0.18 -25.15 9.51
N ALA A 360 -1.23 -25.96 9.63
CA ALA A 360 -2.61 -25.50 9.49
C ALA A 360 -3.01 -24.46 10.53
N SER A 361 -2.49 -24.58 11.76
CA SER A 361 -2.74 -23.61 12.83
C SER A 361 -1.98 -22.29 12.67
N GLN A 362 -0.96 -22.24 11.81
CA GLN A 362 -0.10 -21.06 11.65
C GLN A 362 -0.63 -20.07 10.61
N THR A 363 -1.54 -20.48 9.72
CA THR A 363 -2.08 -19.60 8.67
C THR A 363 -3.60 -19.53 8.70
N GLY A 364 -4.15 -18.34 8.45
CA GLY A 364 -5.59 -18.16 8.20
C GLY A 364 -6.00 -18.44 6.75
N GLU A 365 -5.04 -18.68 5.86
CA GLU A 365 -5.29 -18.98 4.45
C GLU A 365 -5.77 -20.43 4.26
N LYS A 366 -6.71 -20.62 3.33
CA LYS A 366 -7.31 -21.93 3.05
C LYS A 366 -6.41 -22.85 2.22
N HIS A 367 -5.43 -22.26 1.55
CA HIS A 367 -4.51 -22.98 0.68
C HIS A 367 -3.06 -22.62 1.03
N ALA A 368 -2.13 -23.44 0.58
CA ALA A 368 -0.70 -23.17 0.64
C ALA A 368 0.01 -23.66 -0.62
N LEU A 369 1.16 -23.04 -0.91
CA LEU A 369 2.11 -23.56 -1.89
C LEU A 369 3.05 -24.52 -1.19
N VAL A 370 3.32 -25.67 -1.80
CA VAL A 370 4.30 -26.63 -1.30
C VAL A 370 5.34 -26.86 -2.39
N VAL A 371 6.60 -26.63 -2.03
CA VAL A 371 7.73 -26.67 -2.97
C VAL A 371 8.80 -27.58 -2.40
N ARG A 372 9.17 -28.62 -3.16
CA ARG A 372 10.32 -29.45 -2.81
C ARG A 372 11.60 -28.74 -3.24
N LEU A 373 12.54 -28.57 -2.32
CA LEU A 373 13.85 -27.98 -2.60
C LEU A 373 14.97 -28.98 -2.26
N PRO A 374 16.12 -28.93 -2.97
CA PRO A 374 17.31 -29.67 -2.58
C PRO A 374 17.77 -29.36 -1.16
N GLN A 375 18.26 -30.36 -0.43
CA GLN A 375 18.70 -30.22 0.98
C GLN A 375 19.74 -29.10 1.19
N VAL A 376 20.54 -28.77 0.18
CA VAL A 376 21.53 -27.69 0.26
C VAL A 376 20.90 -26.30 0.52
N TRP A 377 19.65 -26.09 0.08
CA TRP A 377 18.91 -24.85 0.37
C TRP A 377 18.62 -24.66 1.85
N ARG A 378 18.62 -25.73 2.66
CA ARG A 378 18.42 -25.64 4.11
C ARG A 378 19.51 -24.81 4.81
N GLN A 379 20.69 -24.68 4.19
CA GLN A 379 21.81 -23.87 4.67
C GLN A 379 21.61 -22.36 4.46
N ALA A 380 20.65 -21.95 3.62
CA ALA A 380 20.34 -20.57 3.29
C ALA A 380 19.09 -20.07 4.03
N GLU A 381 19.00 -20.31 5.35
CA GLU A 381 17.80 -19.99 6.14
C GLU A 381 17.38 -18.51 6.03
N SER A 382 18.37 -17.61 5.99
CA SER A 382 18.16 -16.16 5.82
C SER A 382 17.44 -15.77 4.52
N GLU A 383 17.51 -16.58 3.46
CA GLU A 383 16.78 -16.31 2.22
C GLU A 383 15.28 -16.54 2.38
N PHE A 384 14.88 -17.50 3.20
CA PHE A 384 13.46 -17.77 3.48
C PHE A 384 12.83 -16.65 4.31
N GLU A 385 13.63 -16.01 5.16
CA GLU A 385 13.23 -14.86 5.96
C GLU A 385 13.06 -13.60 5.10
N LYS A 386 13.75 -13.47 3.96
CA LYS A 386 13.65 -12.26 3.14
C LYS A 386 12.21 -12.05 2.67
N ARG A 387 11.73 -10.82 2.85
CA ARG A 387 10.45 -10.40 2.28
C ARG A 387 10.46 -10.59 0.76
N ALA A 388 9.47 -11.32 0.28
CA ALA A 388 9.25 -11.57 -1.13
C ALA A 388 8.23 -10.58 -1.70
N HIS A 389 8.47 -10.10 -2.92
CA HIS A 389 7.48 -9.41 -3.73
C HIS A 389 7.07 -10.30 -4.90
N LEU A 390 5.82 -10.14 -5.33
CA LEU A 390 5.30 -10.81 -6.51
C LEU A 390 5.83 -10.11 -7.77
N GLU A 391 6.52 -10.86 -8.63
CA GLU A 391 7.12 -10.34 -9.86
C GLU A 391 6.76 -11.22 -11.07
N CYS A 392 6.49 -10.58 -12.22
CA CYS A 392 6.33 -11.24 -13.52
C CYS A 392 7.50 -10.90 -14.45
N PHE A 393 8.06 -11.90 -15.12
CA PHE A 393 9.16 -11.73 -16.07
C PHE A 393 9.15 -12.83 -17.14
N PHE A 394 9.91 -12.62 -18.21
CA PHE A 394 10.19 -13.65 -19.21
C PHE A 394 11.39 -14.49 -18.79
N LEU A 395 11.24 -15.81 -18.93
CA LEU A 395 12.29 -16.78 -18.69
C LEU A 395 12.61 -17.48 -20.01
N SER A 396 13.86 -17.36 -20.45
CA SER A 396 14.41 -18.09 -21.59
C SER A 396 15.49 -19.05 -21.12
N THR A 397 15.71 -20.14 -21.87
CA THR A 397 16.91 -20.97 -21.72
C THR A 397 17.82 -20.68 -22.89
N ALA A 398 19.10 -20.39 -22.62
CA ALA A 398 20.08 -20.12 -23.64
C ALA A 398 20.10 -21.25 -24.68
N GLY A 399 20.27 -20.90 -25.95
CA GLY A 399 20.23 -21.83 -27.09
C GLY A 399 18.90 -22.55 -27.34
N SER A 400 17.89 -22.35 -26.47
CA SER A 400 16.50 -22.68 -26.75
C SER A 400 15.78 -21.44 -27.29
N ASN A 401 14.90 -21.65 -28.27
CA ASN A 401 13.92 -20.62 -28.66
C ASN A 401 12.70 -20.59 -27.71
N ASP A 402 12.72 -21.40 -26.65
CA ASP A 402 11.65 -21.46 -25.66
C ASP A 402 11.75 -20.28 -24.69
N THR A 403 10.78 -19.37 -24.79
CA THR A 403 10.60 -18.24 -23.88
C THR A 403 9.21 -18.34 -23.30
N ARG A 404 9.12 -18.33 -21.97
CA ARG A 404 7.87 -18.42 -21.24
C ARG A 404 7.76 -17.33 -20.18
N SER A 405 6.54 -17.02 -19.78
CA SER A 405 6.31 -16.11 -18.66
C SER A 405 6.42 -16.85 -17.33
N ALA A 406 7.14 -16.27 -16.38
CA ALA A 406 7.31 -16.79 -15.04
C ALA A 406 6.80 -15.80 -13.99
N ILE A 407 6.43 -16.35 -12.84
CA ILE A 407 6.08 -15.64 -11.62
C ILE A 407 7.07 -16.02 -10.52
N SER A 408 7.50 -15.05 -9.71
CA SER A 408 8.29 -15.31 -8.51
C SER A 408 7.72 -14.63 -7.27
N PHE A 409 7.98 -15.26 -6.12
CA PHE A 409 7.87 -14.68 -4.78
C PHE A 409 9.26 -14.65 -4.14
N GLY A 410 10.16 -13.81 -4.66
CA GLY A 410 11.54 -13.69 -4.17
C GLY A 410 12.57 -14.40 -5.03
N GLN A 411 13.63 -14.94 -4.40
CA GLN A 411 14.79 -15.53 -5.09
C GLN A 411 14.89 -17.06 -4.96
N ILE A 412 13.98 -17.69 -4.20
CA ILE A 412 14.10 -19.13 -3.89
C ILE A 412 13.57 -20.00 -5.03
N PHE A 413 12.42 -19.66 -5.61
CA PHE A 413 11.83 -20.42 -6.70
C PHE A 413 11.05 -19.55 -7.67
N TRP A 414 11.00 -19.95 -8.93
CA TRP A 414 10.26 -19.32 -10.01
C TRP A 414 9.28 -20.32 -10.61
N CYS A 415 8.03 -19.93 -10.78
CA CYS A 415 6.98 -20.79 -11.30
C CYS A 415 6.52 -20.34 -12.68
N ASP A 416 6.01 -21.30 -13.46
CA ASP A 416 5.22 -21.00 -14.65
C ASP A 416 4.03 -20.09 -14.33
N ARG A 417 3.88 -19.00 -15.10
CA ARG A 417 2.82 -18.01 -14.88
C ARG A 417 1.44 -18.57 -15.17
N GLU A 418 1.26 -19.33 -16.25
CA GLU A 418 -0.06 -19.85 -16.63
C GLU A 418 -0.59 -20.83 -15.57
N GLY A 419 0.32 -21.62 -15.00
CA GLY A 419 0.07 -22.46 -13.85
C GLY A 419 -0.25 -21.66 -12.59
N LEU A 420 0.60 -20.74 -12.16
CA LEU A 420 0.43 -20.16 -10.82
C LEU A 420 -0.57 -19.01 -10.76
N TRP A 421 -0.65 -18.17 -11.79
CA TRP A 421 -1.44 -16.93 -11.78
C TRP A 421 -2.90 -17.13 -11.36
N PRO A 422 -3.68 -18.09 -11.90
CA PRO A 422 -5.07 -18.28 -11.51
C PRO A 422 -5.24 -18.66 -10.02
N ARG A 423 -4.21 -19.25 -9.40
CA ARG A 423 -4.23 -19.70 -8.00
C ARG A 423 -3.93 -18.57 -7.04
N LEU A 424 -3.23 -17.53 -7.47
CA LEU A 424 -2.92 -16.38 -6.63
C LEU A 424 -4.15 -15.61 -6.18
N PHE A 425 -5.23 -15.66 -6.96
CA PHE A 425 -6.53 -15.10 -6.62
C PHE A 425 -7.20 -15.80 -5.43
N ARG A 426 -6.69 -16.98 -5.00
CA ARG A 426 -7.20 -17.72 -3.84
C ARG A 426 -6.57 -17.28 -2.52
N PHE A 427 -5.43 -16.60 -2.56
CA PHE A 427 -4.79 -16.03 -1.37
C PHE A 427 -5.35 -14.64 -1.08
N ARG A 428 -5.43 -14.25 0.19
CA ARG A 428 -6.01 -12.96 0.58
C ARG A 428 -4.98 -11.99 1.15
N ARG A 429 -4.20 -12.47 2.12
CA ARG A 429 -3.32 -11.65 2.96
C ARG A 429 -1.88 -12.14 2.95
N HIS A 430 -1.70 -13.44 2.72
CA HIS A 430 -0.39 -14.07 2.72
C HIS A 430 -0.33 -15.16 1.66
N ILE A 431 0.88 -15.45 1.22
CA ILE A 431 1.19 -16.66 0.45
C ILE A 431 1.98 -17.58 1.38
N PRO A 432 1.30 -18.52 2.07
CA PRO A 432 1.97 -19.53 2.87
C PRO A 432 2.70 -20.50 1.94
N VAL A 433 3.99 -20.68 2.17
CA VAL A 433 4.85 -21.58 1.41
C VAL A 433 5.48 -22.59 2.36
N LEU A 434 5.23 -23.87 2.12
CA LEU A 434 5.89 -24.99 2.78
C LEU A 434 7.01 -25.51 1.90
N TYR A 435 8.25 -25.24 2.30
CA TYR A 435 9.44 -25.79 1.69
C TYR A 435 9.70 -27.18 2.26
N VAL A 436 9.69 -28.18 1.41
CA VAL A 436 9.87 -29.59 1.79
C VAL A 436 11.29 -30.02 1.44
N PHE A 437 12.00 -30.46 2.45
CA PHE A 437 13.33 -31.06 2.33
C PHE A 437 13.25 -32.57 2.62
N ASP A 438 14.41 -33.23 2.56
CA ASP A 438 14.48 -34.68 2.77
C ASP A 438 14.11 -35.03 4.23
N ASP A 439 14.65 -34.28 5.19
CA ASP A 439 14.50 -34.58 6.62
C ASP A 439 13.42 -33.73 7.32
N ASP A 440 13.25 -32.48 6.91
CA ASP A 440 12.38 -31.50 7.58
C ASP A 440 11.58 -30.65 6.57
N CYS A 441 10.79 -29.72 7.10
CA CYS A 441 10.10 -28.70 6.32
C CYS A 441 10.28 -27.33 6.97
N VAL A 442 10.33 -26.29 6.13
CA VAL A 442 10.33 -24.89 6.57
C VAL A 442 9.06 -24.24 6.05
N PHE A 443 8.28 -23.66 6.95
CA PHE A 443 7.06 -22.93 6.61
C PHE A 443 7.30 -21.43 6.73
N ALA A 444 7.01 -20.71 5.64
CA ALA A 444 7.16 -19.26 5.53
C ALA A 444 5.81 -18.62 5.15
N HIS A 445 5.57 -17.42 5.68
CA HIS A 445 4.33 -16.67 5.47
C HIS A 445 4.62 -15.36 4.74
N TYR A 446 4.73 -15.41 3.40
CA TYR A 446 5.08 -14.21 2.67
C TYR A 446 3.91 -13.20 2.69
N PRO A 447 4.16 -11.93 3.05
CA PRO A 447 3.15 -10.88 2.97
C PRO A 447 2.58 -10.79 1.55
N PHE A 448 1.25 -10.70 1.43
CA PHE A 448 0.57 -10.61 0.14
C PHE A 448 -0.65 -9.71 0.23
N ALA A 449 -0.59 -8.57 -0.41
CA ALA A 449 -1.71 -7.64 -0.51
C ALA A 449 -2.50 -7.96 -1.78
N HIS A 450 -3.50 -8.85 -1.68
CA HIS A 450 -4.24 -9.38 -2.83
C HIS A 450 -4.57 -8.36 -3.92
N PHE A 451 -5.17 -7.22 -3.57
CA PHE A 451 -5.55 -6.22 -4.57
C PHE A 451 -4.36 -5.46 -5.15
N VAL A 452 -3.35 -5.15 -4.34
CA VAL A 452 -2.19 -4.33 -4.75
C VAL A 452 -1.21 -5.17 -5.55
N ASP A 453 -0.83 -6.34 -5.06
CA ASP A 453 0.21 -7.18 -5.67
C ASP A 453 -0.26 -7.80 -6.99
N LEU A 454 -1.51 -8.25 -7.06
CA LEU A 454 -2.10 -8.74 -8.32
C LEU A 454 -2.22 -7.61 -9.33
N ARG A 455 -2.65 -6.42 -8.89
CA ARG A 455 -2.77 -5.27 -9.79
C ARG A 455 -1.39 -4.81 -10.31
N ALA A 456 -0.38 -4.76 -9.45
CA ALA A 456 0.98 -4.38 -9.84
C ALA A 456 1.51 -5.26 -10.98
N CYS A 457 1.22 -6.56 -10.96
CA CYS A 457 1.60 -7.46 -12.05
C CYS A 457 0.79 -7.26 -13.35
N LEU A 458 -0.46 -6.80 -13.25
CA LEU A 458 -1.30 -6.53 -14.42
C LEU A 458 -1.00 -5.17 -15.06
N ASP A 459 -0.64 -4.18 -14.26
CA ASP A 459 -0.43 -2.80 -14.72
C ASP A 459 0.90 -2.61 -15.44
N ILE A 460 1.89 -3.47 -15.20
CA ILE A 460 3.15 -3.44 -15.95
C ILE A 460 2.88 -4.03 -17.35
N PRO A 461 2.94 -3.23 -18.44
CA PRO A 461 2.77 -3.72 -19.78
C PRO A 461 3.78 -4.82 -20.09
N VAL A 462 3.34 -5.88 -20.78
CA VAL A 462 4.17 -7.05 -21.11
C VAL A 462 5.52 -6.67 -21.75
N ARG A 463 5.55 -5.61 -22.58
CA ARG A 463 6.79 -5.08 -23.20
C ARG A 463 7.84 -4.53 -22.21
N GLN A 464 7.43 -4.23 -20.98
CA GLN A 464 8.29 -3.73 -19.90
C GLN A 464 8.73 -4.83 -18.94
N TRP A 465 8.26 -6.07 -19.14
CA TRP A 465 8.70 -7.18 -18.31
C TRP A 465 10.18 -7.46 -18.54
N GLY A 466 10.91 -7.68 -17.44
CA GLY A 466 12.30 -8.11 -17.51
C GLY A 466 12.42 -9.45 -18.22
N SER A 467 13.57 -9.71 -18.84
CA SER A 467 13.92 -11.02 -19.37
C SER A 467 15.06 -11.61 -18.55
N ARG A 468 14.95 -12.88 -18.18
CA ARG A 468 15.95 -13.65 -17.46
C ARG A 468 16.31 -14.87 -18.31
N GLU A 469 17.60 -15.08 -18.52
CA GLU A 469 18.12 -16.19 -19.31
C GLU A 469 18.80 -17.21 -18.39
N ILE A 470 18.45 -18.49 -18.54
CA ILE A 470 19.13 -19.61 -17.88
C ILE A 470 20.19 -20.14 -18.85
N PRO A 471 21.49 -20.13 -18.51
CA PRO A 471 22.54 -20.60 -19.42
C PRO A 471 22.42 -22.10 -19.75
N GLU A 472 22.87 -22.52 -20.96
CA GLU A 472 22.85 -23.92 -21.43
C GLU A 472 23.65 -24.85 -20.51
N ASP A 473 24.80 -24.38 -20.04
CA ASP A 473 25.70 -25.10 -19.13
C ASP A 473 25.26 -24.99 -17.65
N GLY A 474 24.07 -24.45 -17.42
CA GLY A 474 23.58 -24.05 -16.10
C GLY A 474 24.22 -22.76 -15.60
N TRP A 475 23.80 -22.32 -14.43
CA TRP A 475 24.09 -21.00 -13.86
C TRP A 475 25.58 -20.64 -13.59
N ARG A 476 26.52 -21.53 -13.89
CA ARG A 476 27.91 -21.49 -13.41
C ARG A 476 28.84 -20.53 -14.18
N THR A 477 28.46 -20.04 -15.36
CA THR A 477 29.39 -19.35 -16.28
C THR A 477 29.03 -17.90 -16.62
N ASP A 478 27.86 -17.41 -16.19
CA ASP A 478 27.37 -16.07 -16.53
C ASP A 478 27.70 -15.01 -15.45
N ARG A 479 27.96 -13.76 -15.85
CA ARG A 479 28.06 -12.63 -14.93
C ARG A 479 26.69 -12.19 -14.43
N ALA A 480 25.63 -12.34 -15.23
CA ALA A 480 24.28 -11.98 -14.81
C ALA A 480 23.70 -12.97 -13.78
N SER A 481 24.15 -14.24 -13.78
CA SER A 481 23.75 -15.22 -12.76
C SER A 481 24.20 -14.84 -11.34
N GLN A 482 25.19 -13.97 -11.19
CA GLN A 482 25.62 -13.44 -9.89
C GLN A 482 24.54 -12.60 -9.19
N TRP A 483 23.60 -12.02 -9.94
CA TRP A 483 22.53 -11.19 -9.37
C TRP A 483 21.37 -12.01 -8.80
N PHE A 484 21.31 -13.29 -9.16
CA PHE A 484 20.24 -14.21 -8.73
C PHE A 484 20.76 -15.34 -7.86
N ALA A 485 22.08 -15.45 -7.69
CA ALA A 485 22.70 -16.46 -6.87
C ALA A 485 22.67 -16.06 -5.39
N THR A 486 22.28 -16.99 -4.52
CA THR A 486 22.57 -16.90 -3.09
C THR A 486 23.92 -17.55 -2.82
N GLU A 487 24.85 -16.78 -2.27
CA GLU A 487 26.14 -17.31 -1.81
C GLU A 487 26.00 -17.89 -0.41
N LEU A 488 26.38 -19.17 -0.25
CA LEU A 488 26.45 -19.81 1.06
C LEU A 488 27.74 -19.41 1.76
N GLU A 489 27.62 -18.69 2.88
CA GLU A 489 28.74 -18.14 3.66
C GLU A 489 29.80 -19.18 4.04
N GLN A 490 29.42 -20.46 4.14
CA GLN A 490 30.27 -21.53 4.65
C GLN A 490 30.95 -22.40 3.58
N THR A 491 30.49 -22.37 2.33
CA THR A 491 30.91 -23.37 1.32
C THR A 491 31.38 -22.78 -0.01
N ASP A 492 31.39 -21.44 -0.16
CA ASP A 492 31.56 -20.73 -1.44
C ASP A 492 30.60 -21.22 -2.54
N ALA A 493 29.58 -21.99 -2.17
CA ALA A 493 28.62 -22.56 -3.09
C ALA A 493 27.55 -21.52 -3.41
N ARG A 494 27.12 -21.52 -4.67
CA ARG A 494 26.05 -20.66 -5.18
C ARG A 494 24.79 -21.46 -5.38
N LEU A 495 23.73 -21.05 -4.70
CA LEU A 495 22.38 -21.55 -4.89
C LEU A 495 21.66 -20.68 -5.89
N PHE A 496 20.90 -21.31 -6.76
CA PHE A 496 20.12 -20.64 -7.79
C PHE A 496 18.65 -20.97 -7.63
N PRO A 497 17.75 -20.04 -8.01
CA PRO A 497 16.32 -20.22 -7.88
C PRO A 497 15.86 -21.55 -8.48
N ALA A 498 15.03 -22.30 -7.76
CA ALA A 498 14.40 -23.50 -8.29
C ALA A 498 13.39 -23.12 -9.37
N VAL A 499 13.57 -23.65 -10.58
CA VAL A 499 12.70 -23.36 -11.72
C VAL A 499 11.62 -24.42 -11.83
N LEU A 500 10.39 -24.05 -11.45
CA LEU A 500 9.24 -24.94 -11.34
C LEU A 500 8.39 -24.84 -12.61
N ASN A 501 8.44 -25.90 -13.42
CA ASN A 501 7.84 -25.94 -14.76
C ASN A 501 6.36 -26.32 -14.74
N ARG A 502 5.85 -26.73 -13.58
CA ARG A 502 4.51 -27.25 -13.42
C ARG A 502 3.94 -26.82 -12.08
N VAL A 503 2.66 -26.42 -12.10
CA VAL A 503 1.84 -26.27 -10.91
C VAL A 503 0.81 -27.40 -10.89
N VAL A 504 0.82 -28.21 -9.84
CA VAL A 504 -0.17 -29.27 -9.60
C VAL A 504 -1.15 -28.80 -8.54
N ASP A 505 -2.43 -28.98 -8.81
CA ASP A 505 -3.51 -28.53 -7.94
C ASP A 505 -4.13 -29.73 -7.23
N TYR A 506 -3.96 -29.78 -5.92
CA TYR A 506 -4.58 -30.78 -5.05
C TYR A 506 -5.68 -30.16 -4.18
N SER A 507 -6.11 -28.93 -4.46
CA SER A 507 -7.23 -28.34 -3.74
C SER A 507 -8.52 -29.09 -4.06
N ALA A 508 -9.26 -29.48 -3.02
CA ALA A 508 -10.56 -30.11 -3.15
C ALA A 508 -11.69 -29.07 -3.31
N VAL A 509 -11.39 -27.80 -3.07
CA VAL A 509 -12.36 -26.71 -3.06
C VAL A 509 -12.57 -26.16 -4.48
N PRO A 510 -13.74 -26.40 -5.13
CA PRO A 510 -14.00 -25.86 -6.46
C PRO A 510 -13.99 -24.33 -6.44
N ILE A 511 -13.75 -23.73 -7.61
CA ILE A 511 -13.99 -22.29 -7.80
C ILE A 511 -15.51 -22.11 -7.83
N VAL A 512 -16.08 -21.60 -6.73
CA VAL A 512 -17.47 -21.15 -6.67
C VAL A 512 -17.46 -19.64 -6.91
N ASP A 513 -18.34 -19.18 -7.80
CA ASP A 513 -18.53 -17.77 -8.12
C ASP A 513 -20.02 -17.48 -8.41
N ALA A 514 -20.92 -18.16 -7.69
CA ALA A 514 -22.35 -18.13 -7.99
C ALA A 514 -22.96 -16.75 -7.70
N LEU A 515 -22.51 -16.08 -6.63
CA LEU A 515 -22.85 -14.68 -6.34
C LEU A 515 -22.38 -13.74 -7.45
N GLY A 516 -21.15 -13.91 -7.93
CA GLY A 516 -20.59 -13.10 -9.03
C GLY A 516 -21.35 -13.29 -10.33
N ASP A 517 -21.64 -14.54 -10.69
CA ASP A 517 -22.39 -14.90 -11.89
C ASP A 517 -23.84 -14.39 -11.82
N ALA A 518 -24.50 -14.52 -10.66
CA ALA A 518 -25.84 -13.98 -10.44
C ALA A 518 -25.87 -12.44 -10.58
N TYR A 519 -24.86 -11.76 -10.02
CA TYR A 519 -24.75 -10.31 -10.14
C TYR A 519 -24.58 -9.86 -11.60
N LEU A 520 -23.72 -10.54 -12.36
CA LEU A 520 -23.48 -10.26 -13.77
C LEU A 520 -24.71 -10.56 -14.65
N ALA A 521 -25.49 -11.59 -14.30
CA ALA A 521 -26.75 -11.87 -14.99
C ALA A 521 -27.76 -10.72 -14.83
N GLU A 522 -27.80 -10.08 -13.66
CA GLU A 522 -28.66 -8.92 -13.39
C GLU A 522 -28.04 -7.58 -13.86
N ASN A 523 -26.71 -7.52 -14.01
CA ASN A 523 -25.95 -6.31 -14.38
C ASN A 523 -24.88 -6.65 -15.45
N PRO A 524 -25.28 -6.93 -16.70
CA PRO A 524 -24.34 -7.38 -17.74
C PRO A 524 -23.27 -6.33 -18.07
N ASP A 525 -23.57 -5.05 -17.88
CA ASP A 525 -22.62 -3.94 -18.07
C ASP A 525 -21.46 -3.93 -17.07
N ALA A 526 -21.62 -4.60 -15.92
CA ALA A 526 -20.56 -4.67 -14.91
C ALA A 526 -19.34 -5.48 -15.38
N ALA A 527 -19.50 -6.35 -16.40
CA ALA A 527 -18.40 -7.10 -17.01
C ALA A 527 -17.57 -6.25 -17.98
N LEU A 528 -18.07 -5.08 -18.40
CA LEU A 528 -17.43 -4.26 -19.41
C LEU A 528 -16.27 -3.43 -18.83
N SER A 529 -15.16 -3.39 -19.56
CA SER A 529 -14.07 -2.45 -19.33
C SER A 529 -14.55 -0.99 -19.42
N PRO A 530 -13.83 -0.03 -18.82
CA PRO A 530 -14.17 1.39 -18.94
C PRO A 530 -14.28 1.85 -20.40
N ALA A 531 -13.41 1.36 -21.29
CA ALA A 531 -13.44 1.67 -22.71
C ALA A 531 -14.70 1.10 -23.40
N GLU A 532 -15.06 -0.15 -23.11
CA GLU A 532 -16.27 -0.78 -23.64
C GLU A 532 -17.54 -0.08 -23.16
N ARG A 533 -17.58 0.36 -21.90
CA ARG A 533 -18.69 1.18 -21.37
C ARG A 533 -18.82 2.53 -22.10
N ILE A 534 -17.70 3.18 -22.40
CA ILE A 534 -17.70 4.44 -23.19
C ILE A 534 -18.19 4.19 -24.62
N VAL A 535 -17.75 3.11 -25.26
CA VAL A 535 -18.21 2.74 -26.60
C VAL A 535 -19.71 2.42 -26.58
N ARG A 536 -20.17 1.58 -25.65
CA ARG A 536 -21.58 1.18 -25.52
C ARG A 536 -22.49 2.37 -25.21
N SER A 537 -22.08 3.26 -24.31
CA SER A 537 -22.83 4.50 -23.99
C SER A 537 -22.87 5.50 -25.13
N ARG A 538 -21.85 5.55 -26.00
CA ARG A 538 -21.80 6.47 -27.15
C ARG A 538 -22.48 5.92 -28.41
N PHE A 539 -22.47 4.62 -28.62
CA PHE A 539 -22.92 4.00 -29.88
C PHE A 539 -24.13 3.08 -29.74
N GLY A 540 -24.60 2.82 -28.51
CA GLY A 540 -25.68 1.88 -28.22
C GLY A 540 -25.27 0.43 -28.47
N ASP A 541 -26.17 -0.50 -28.15
CA ASP A 541 -26.01 -1.93 -28.45
C ASP A 541 -26.15 -2.16 -29.96
N GLN A 542 -25.07 -1.95 -30.71
CA GLN A 542 -24.93 -2.54 -32.04
C GLN A 542 -24.31 -3.93 -31.86
N GLY A 543 -25.20 -4.90 -31.59
CA GLY A 543 -24.86 -6.32 -31.49
C GLY A 543 -24.35 -6.92 -32.79
#